data_AF-A0A6N8FX47-F1
#
_entry.id   AF-A0A6N8FX47-F1
#
_cell.length_a   1.000
_cell.length_b   1.000
_cell.length_c   1.000
_cell.angle_alpha   90.00
_cell.angle_beta   90.00
_cell.angle_gamma   90.00
#
_symmetry.space_group_name_H-M   'P 1'
#
loop_
_entity.id
_entity.type
_entity.pdbx_description
1 polymer ?
#
loop_
_entity_poly.entity_id
_entity_poly.type
_entity_poly.pdbx_seq_one_letter_code
_entity_poly.pdbx_strand_id
1 'polypeptide(L)'
;MHFISTLPPILLLSIVLVIVLPSLATVVLRSTLHSKLIFLESRVRRLINRDQRGEQPEIIRELELRFKEASSDLDQVNTAALIEQVYNYQKIGLFSYDQIEYFCRVLPNLLLAFGLLGTFLGITLNLNQLSQTITNVAQLDNNIDSLLNNLQQPLQAMSIAFATSLAGIFFSALITAFNLIKNTSVAKYKLIVSIEDYLDNIYQPEIQGNHRLDKAVDRLVFEFKDFLGRFGTTVRDAVESSLGAKIQEIVDVNKQANELACRVYNGFQESSGTFSKSVDDFQTTTVRFAETAQVFERSSFAQLLADATKDLYSIQKNFNKSTEVLSKSVSTIESAVLEIVNSNHKVQNIADKINHHNQNTVQALELHWSNQQSLDKIIPQLHQGSDKLQSAVEILDKIQQKNLDKADSFERVELELKTLAESLNKYNQVVTVGLKNLSDRLVTGISSQSSNQQQQMQIIVEYLANFTKHFSDAKHESYRLNKILEKQLVVDKSYKQYPTGAAK
;
A
#
# COMPACT_ATOMS: atom_id res chain seq x y z
N MET A 1 32.45 -10.28 9.01
CA MET A 1 32.53 -9.82 10.42
C MET A 1 31.49 -8.76 10.80
N HIS A 2 30.90 -7.99 9.87
CA HIS A 2 29.89 -6.97 10.21
C HIS A 2 28.54 -7.49 10.74
N PHE A 3 28.19 -8.77 10.50
CA PHE A 3 26.91 -9.36 10.93
C PHE A 3 26.89 -9.78 12.41
N ILE A 4 28.06 -9.98 13.02
CA ILE A 4 28.17 -10.42 14.43
C ILE A 4 28.04 -9.21 15.38
N SER A 5 28.41 -8.01 14.93
CA SER A 5 28.40 -6.79 15.74
C SER A 5 27.02 -6.15 15.94
N THR A 6 25.99 -6.63 15.23
CA THR A 6 24.62 -6.11 15.29
C THR A 6 23.69 -6.99 16.15
N LEU A 7 24.23 -8.06 16.74
CA LEU A 7 23.48 -9.00 17.57
C LEU A 7 23.52 -8.60 19.05
N PRO A 8 22.41 -8.77 19.81
CA PRO A 8 22.39 -8.53 21.24
C PRO A 8 23.44 -9.40 21.97
N PRO A 9 24.21 -8.85 22.92
CA PRO A 9 25.33 -9.55 23.56
C PRO A 9 24.93 -10.87 24.26
N ILE A 10 23.71 -10.94 24.81
CA ILE A 10 23.18 -12.14 25.48
C ILE A 10 23.00 -13.32 24.50
N LEU A 11 22.63 -13.04 23.25
CA LEU A 11 22.42 -14.05 22.21
C LEU A 11 23.73 -14.49 21.57
N LEU A 12 24.68 -13.57 21.43
CA LEU A 12 26.04 -13.91 21.05
C LEU A 12 26.64 -14.88 22.07
N LEU A 13 26.38 -14.66 23.36
CA LEU A 13 26.78 -15.56 24.43
C LEU A 13 26.09 -16.93 24.34
N SER A 14 24.79 -17.00 24.02
CA SER A 14 24.10 -18.29 23.88
C SER A 14 24.57 -19.10 22.67
N ILE A 15 24.81 -18.47 21.52
CA ILE A 15 25.39 -19.12 20.33
C ILE A 15 26.79 -19.66 20.66
N VAL A 16 27.62 -18.85 21.31
CA VAL A 16 28.97 -19.27 21.69
C VAL A 16 28.93 -20.45 22.66
N LEU A 17 28.08 -20.38 23.70
CA LEU A 17 27.99 -21.40 24.74
C LEU A 17 27.40 -22.72 24.24
N VAL A 18 26.35 -22.67 23.41
CA VAL A 18 25.57 -23.86 23.03
C VAL A 18 26.04 -24.47 21.70
N ILE A 19 26.56 -23.66 20.78
CA ILE A 19 26.97 -24.12 19.45
C ILE A 19 28.50 -24.18 19.34
N VAL A 20 29.18 -23.05 19.54
CA VAL A 20 30.61 -22.95 19.24
C VAL A 20 31.46 -23.78 20.21
N LEU A 21 31.21 -23.68 21.51
CA LEU A 21 32.00 -24.35 22.55
C LEU A 21 31.89 -25.89 22.43
N PRO A 22 30.69 -26.49 22.31
CA PRO A 22 30.57 -27.94 22.12
C PRO A 22 31.17 -28.39 20.79
N SER A 23 31.03 -27.59 19.73
CA SER A 23 31.64 -27.89 18.43
C SER A 23 33.16 -27.96 18.51
N LEU A 24 33.79 -26.97 19.16
CA LEU A 24 35.24 -26.95 19.35
C LEU A 24 35.70 -28.13 20.20
N ALA A 25 34.99 -28.41 21.29
CA ALA A 25 35.27 -29.55 22.17
C ALA A 25 35.22 -30.87 21.38
N THR A 26 34.21 -31.08 20.53
CA THR A 26 34.11 -32.28 19.68
C THR A 26 35.25 -32.39 18.69
N VAL A 27 35.64 -31.30 18.01
CA VAL A 27 36.78 -31.32 17.08
C VAL A 27 38.07 -31.72 17.81
N VAL A 28 38.33 -31.15 18.99
CA VAL A 28 39.51 -31.48 19.79
C VAL A 28 39.46 -32.93 20.27
N LEU A 29 38.37 -33.37 20.90
CA LEU A 29 38.21 -34.74 21.42
C LEU A 29 38.31 -35.79 20.31
N ARG A 30 37.69 -35.53 19.15
CA ARG A 30 37.74 -36.43 18.00
C ARG A 30 39.15 -36.53 17.44
N SER A 31 39.85 -35.40 17.33
CA SER A 31 41.23 -35.36 16.83
C SER A 31 42.21 -36.07 17.77
N THR A 32 42.10 -35.85 19.09
CA THR A 32 42.96 -36.50 20.08
C THR A 32 42.71 -38.00 20.15
N LEU A 33 41.45 -38.43 20.16
CA LEU A 33 41.10 -39.86 20.15
C LEU A 33 41.64 -40.54 18.89
N HIS A 34 41.38 -39.99 17.71
CA HIS A 34 41.86 -40.57 16.46
C HIS A 34 43.40 -40.65 16.41
N SER A 35 44.10 -39.60 16.85
CA SER A 35 45.57 -39.57 16.90
C SER A 35 46.11 -40.61 17.89
N LYS A 36 45.47 -40.78 19.05
CA LYS A 36 45.86 -41.78 20.06
C LYS A 36 45.64 -43.21 19.56
N LEU A 37 44.54 -43.48 18.86
CA LEU A 37 44.26 -44.78 18.27
C LEU A 37 45.29 -45.15 17.20
N ILE A 38 45.60 -44.23 16.27
CA ILE A 38 46.64 -44.45 15.26
C ILE A 38 48.02 -44.63 15.91
N PHE A 39 48.33 -43.84 16.94
CA PHE A 39 49.58 -43.97 17.67
C PHE A 39 49.73 -45.36 18.31
N LEU A 40 48.69 -45.83 19.01
CA LEU A 40 48.67 -47.17 19.61
C LEU A 40 48.80 -48.25 18.54
N GLU A 41 48.00 -48.16 17.46
CA GLU A 41 48.01 -49.13 16.37
C GLU A 41 49.39 -49.23 15.71
N SER A 42 50.04 -48.09 15.45
CA SER A 42 51.39 -48.07 14.90
C SER A 42 52.43 -48.69 15.83
N ARG A 43 52.29 -48.54 17.15
CA ARG A 43 53.18 -49.18 18.12
C ARG A 43 52.95 -50.69 18.22
N VAL A 44 51.69 -51.14 18.17
CA VAL A 44 51.37 -52.57 18.14
C VAL A 44 51.90 -53.21 16.85
N ARG A 45 51.70 -52.57 15.71
CA ARG A 45 52.20 -53.06 14.42
C ARG A 45 53.73 -53.17 14.37
N ARG A 46 54.46 -52.32 15.09
CA ARG A 46 55.93 -52.47 15.27
C ARG A 46 56.32 -53.73 16.04
N LEU A 47 55.53 -54.11 17.06
CA LEU A 47 55.75 -55.36 17.80
C LEU A 47 55.52 -56.58 16.91
N ILE A 48 54.60 -56.48 15.95
CA ILE A 48 54.31 -57.55 14.97
C ILE A 48 55.45 -57.72 13.96
N ASN A 49 55.92 -56.61 13.39
CA ASN A 49 56.92 -56.63 12.31
C ASN A 49 58.36 -56.95 12.77
N ARG A 50 58.59 -57.22 14.06
CA ARG A 50 59.90 -57.54 14.67
C ARG A 50 61.00 -56.47 14.47
N ASP A 51 60.63 -55.24 14.15
CA ASP A 51 61.54 -54.10 14.24
C ASP A 51 61.90 -53.86 15.71
N GLN A 52 63.07 -53.25 15.98
CA GLN A 52 63.62 -53.03 17.35
C GLN A 52 62.50 -52.71 18.35
N ARG A 53 62.35 -53.55 19.39
CA ARG A 53 61.34 -53.39 20.45
C ARG A 53 61.50 -52.00 21.07
N GLY A 54 60.68 -51.06 20.61
CA GLY A 54 60.50 -49.77 21.27
C GLY A 54 59.71 -49.95 22.57
N GLU A 55 59.38 -48.85 23.23
CA GLU A 55 58.54 -48.91 24.44
C GLU A 55 57.17 -49.52 24.13
N GLN A 56 56.91 -50.67 24.75
CA GLN A 56 55.64 -51.37 24.70
C GLN A 56 54.51 -50.46 25.23
N PRO A 57 53.39 -50.33 24.50
CA PRO A 57 52.23 -49.60 25.00
C PRO A 57 51.70 -50.24 26.30
N GLU A 58 51.26 -49.40 27.24
CA GLU A 58 50.67 -49.85 28.51
C GLU A 58 49.47 -50.79 28.30
N ILE A 59 48.69 -50.56 27.23
CA ILE A 59 47.57 -51.43 26.85
C ILE A 59 48.00 -52.87 26.57
N ILE A 60 49.17 -53.06 25.94
CA ILE A 60 49.67 -54.39 25.59
C ILE A 60 50.21 -55.08 26.83
N ARG A 61 50.87 -54.35 27.73
CA ARG A 61 51.38 -54.92 28.98
C ARG A 61 50.27 -55.46 29.88
N GLU A 62 49.17 -54.72 30.00
CA GLU A 62 47.97 -55.17 30.72
C GLU A 62 47.33 -56.39 30.03
N LEU A 63 47.24 -56.36 28.70
CA LEU A 63 46.68 -57.47 27.92
C LEU A 63 47.52 -58.74 28.03
N GLU A 64 48.85 -58.64 27.97
CA GLU A 64 49.77 -59.78 28.14
C GLU A 64 49.65 -60.44 29.51
N LEU A 65 49.49 -59.63 30.56
CA LEU A 65 49.32 -60.12 31.93
C LEU A 65 48.00 -60.89 32.07
N ARG A 66 46.90 -60.30 31.61
CA ARG A 66 45.56 -60.94 31.66
C ARG A 66 45.46 -62.15 30.75
N PHE A 67 46.07 -62.09 29.57
CA PHE A 67 46.10 -63.22 28.62
C PHE A 67 46.87 -64.40 29.20
N LYS A 68 47.99 -64.14 29.89
CA LYS A 68 48.78 -65.18 30.58
C LYS A 68 48.01 -65.83 31.73
N GLU A 69 47.31 -65.02 32.53
CA GLU A 69 46.45 -65.52 33.62
C GLU A 69 45.30 -66.38 33.06
N ALA A 70 44.59 -65.88 32.05
CA ALA A 70 43.50 -66.61 31.41
C ALA A 70 43.97 -67.92 30.74
N SER A 71 45.15 -67.93 30.11
CA SER A 71 45.71 -69.12 29.45
C SER A 71 46.20 -70.18 30.44
N SER A 72 46.30 -69.88 31.74
CA SER A 72 46.65 -70.86 32.78
C SER A 72 45.46 -71.74 33.18
N ASP A 73 44.26 -71.17 33.17
CA ASP A 73 43.03 -71.83 33.64
C ASP A 73 42.13 -72.33 32.50
N LEU A 74 42.32 -71.82 31.28
CA LEU A 74 41.47 -72.09 30.12
C LEU A 74 42.26 -72.60 28.92
N ASP A 75 41.78 -73.69 28.28
CA ASP A 75 42.35 -74.24 27.04
C ASP A 75 42.16 -73.31 25.83
N GLN A 76 41.15 -72.43 25.86
CA GLN A 76 40.89 -71.41 24.85
C GLN A 76 40.56 -70.07 25.52
N VAL A 77 41.38 -69.07 25.27
CA VAL A 77 41.17 -67.70 25.76
C VAL A 77 40.35 -66.92 24.75
N ASN A 78 39.30 -66.21 25.21
CA ASN A 78 38.53 -65.30 24.36
C ASN A 78 39.28 -63.97 24.21
N THR A 79 40.21 -63.91 23.24
CA THR A 79 41.07 -62.73 22.98
C THR A 79 40.25 -61.47 22.72
N ALA A 80 39.16 -61.56 21.96
CA ALA A 80 38.29 -60.42 21.64
C ALA A 80 37.69 -59.77 22.90
N ALA A 81 37.16 -60.58 23.83
CA ALA A 81 36.56 -60.07 25.06
C ALA A 81 37.59 -59.38 25.97
N LEU A 82 38.82 -59.91 26.04
CA LEU A 82 39.92 -59.28 26.80
C LEU A 82 40.30 -57.92 26.21
N ILE A 83 40.42 -57.84 24.88
CA ILE A 83 40.75 -56.58 24.18
C ILE A 83 39.67 -55.53 24.43
N GLU A 84 38.38 -55.89 24.27
CA GLU A 84 37.27 -54.97 24.52
C GLU A 84 37.24 -54.47 25.97
N GLN A 85 37.46 -55.37 26.94
CA GLN A 85 37.49 -55.00 28.35
C GLN A 85 38.61 -53.99 28.65
N VAL A 86 39.84 -54.26 28.19
CA VAL A 86 40.98 -53.34 28.44
C VAL A 86 40.81 -52.02 27.68
N TYR A 87 40.25 -52.05 26.47
CA TYR A 87 39.94 -50.85 25.70
C TYR A 87 38.96 -49.93 26.45
N ASN A 88 37.91 -50.49 27.06
CA ASN A 88 36.89 -49.73 27.78
C ASN A 88 37.40 -49.02 29.04
N TYR A 89 38.52 -49.48 29.62
CA TYR A 89 39.15 -48.81 30.75
C TYR A 89 39.99 -47.59 30.33
N GLN A 90 40.29 -47.41 29.04
CA GLN A 90 41.09 -46.27 28.58
C GLN A 90 40.29 -44.96 28.60
N LYS A 91 40.95 -43.88 29.04
CA LYS A 91 40.38 -42.54 29.18
C LYS A 91 41.26 -41.49 28.54
N ILE A 92 40.64 -40.47 27.95
CA ILE A 92 41.29 -39.20 27.56
C ILE A 92 40.71 -38.11 28.46
N GLY A 93 41.50 -37.63 29.41
CA GLY A 93 41.04 -36.66 30.41
C GLY A 93 39.92 -37.22 31.28
N LEU A 94 38.75 -36.58 31.25
CA LEU A 94 37.56 -36.97 32.04
C LEU A 94 36.64 -37.99 31.34
N PHE A 95 36.84 -38.24 30.04
CA PHE A 95 35.91 -39.04 29.24
C PHE A 95 36.55 -40.37 28.79
N SER A 96 35.74 -41.45 28.76
CA SER A 96 36.16 -42.71 28.16
C SER A 96 36.14 -42.65 26.63
N TYR A 97 36.86 -43.56 25.97
CA TYR A 97 36.92 -43.59 24.50
C TYR A 97 35.53 -43.75 23.87
N ASP A 98 34.72 -44.66 24.42
CA ASP A 98 33.36 -44.90 23.93
C ASP A 98 32.43 -43.70 24.18
N GLN A 99 32.58 -42.99 25.31
CA GLN A 99 31.82 -41.76 25.58
C GLN A 99 32.15 -40.66 24.57
N ILE A 100 33.43 -40.49 24.25
CA ILE A 100 33.87 -39.53 23.23
C ILE A 100 33.30 -39.91 21.86
N GLU A 101 33.36 -41.19 21.48
CA GLU A 101 32.85 -41.66 20.20
C GLU A 101 31.32 -41.46 20.09
N TYR A 102 30.58 -41.79 21.14
CA TYR A 102 29.14 -41.55 21.21
C TYR A 102 28.80 -40.05 21.14
N PHE A 103 29.47 -39.21 21.94
CA PHE A 103 29.24 -37.76 21.94
C PHE A 103 29.51 -37.14 20.57
N CYS A 104 30.64 -37.50 19.93
CA CYS A 104 30.99 -37.01 18.59
C CYS A 104 29.97 -37.45 17.53
N ARG A 105 29.33 -38.61 17.69
CA ARG A 105 28.29 -39.12 16.77
C ARG A 105 26.96 -38.41 16.93
N VAL A 106 26.57 -38.08 18.17
CA VAL A 106 25.26 -37.48 18.47
C VAL A 106 25.27 -35.95 18.30
N LEU A 107 26.39 -35.28 18.57
CA LEU A 107 26.45 -33.82 18.58
C LEU A 107 26.00 -33.15 17.26
N PRO A 108 26.37 -33.61 16.05
CA PRO A 108 25.90 -32.99 14.81
C PRO A 108 24.37 -32.95 14.70
N ASN A 109 23.70 -34.03 15.09
CA ASN A 109 22.23 -34.11 15.10
C ASN A 109 21.64 -33.19 16.16
N LEU A 110 22.31 -33.09 17.33
CA LEU A 110 21.90 -32.19 18.41
C LEU A 110 22.03 -30.71 18.01
N LEU A 111 23.11 -30.32 17.33
CA LEU A 111 23.31 -28.96 16.81
C LEU A 111 22.28 -28.59 15.74
N LEU A 112 21.92 -29.55 14.88
CA LEU A 112 20.85 -29.36 13.91
C LEU A 112 19.51 -29.16 14.64
N ALA A 113 19.19 -30.01 15.62
CA ALA A 113 17.97 -29.89 16.42
C ALA A 113 17.92 -28.56 17.19
N PHE A 114 19.01 -28.12 17.81
CA PHE A 114 19.09 -26.82 18.48
C PHE A 114 18.97 -25.64 17.52
N GLY A 115 19.56 -25.73 16.32
CA GLY A 115 19.38 -24.74 15.27
C GLY A 115 17.91 -24.61 14.84
N LEU A 116 17.20 -25.74 14.75
CA LEU A 116 15.78 -25.80 14.39
C LEU A 116 14.88 -25.27 15.53
N LEU A 117 15.19 -25.67 16.77
CA LEU A 117 14.55 -25.16 17.98
C LEU A 117 14.69 -23.64 18.11
N GLY A 118 15.87 -23.09 17.81
CA GLY A 118 16.13 -21.66 17.81
C GLY A 118 15.20 -20.89 16.85
N THR A 119 14.97 -21.41 15.65
CA THR A 119 14.01 -20.84 14.69
C THR A 119 12.59 -20.87 15.23
N PHE A 120 12.15 -22.01 15.75
CA PHE A 120 10.80 -22.14 16.30
C PHE A 120 10.55 -21.20 17.48
N LEU A 121 11.49 -21.11 18.41
CA LEU A 121 11.41 -20.19 19.54
C LEU A 121 11.40 -18.73 19.05
N GLY A 122 12.26 -18.39 18.10
CA GLY A 122 12.34 -17.02 17.58
C GLY A 122 11.09 -16.56 16.83
N ILE A 123 10.51 -17.43 15.98
CA ILE A 123 9.22 -17.14 15.31
C ILE A 123 8.09 -17.02 16.34
N THR A 124 8.07 -17.91 17.34
CA THR A 124 7.03 -17.89 18.40
C THR A 124 7.09 -16.59 19.22
N LEU A 125 8.29 -16.17 19.63
CA LEU A 125 8.49 -14.90 20.35
C LEU A 125 8.15 -13.69 19.49
N ASN A 126 8.52 -13.72 18.20
CA ASN A 126 8.15 -12.67 17.24
C ASN A 126 6.62 -12.54 17.14
N LEU A 127 5.89 -13.63 16.92
CA LEU A 127 4.43 -13.60 16.81
C LEU A 127 3.75 -13.03 18.07
N ASN A 128 4.27 -13.35 19.26
CA ASN A 128 3.77 -12.80 20.51
C ASN A 128 4.00 -11.27 20.61
N GLN A 129 5.21 -10.81 20.30
CA GLN A 129 5.54 -9.37 20.29
C GLN A 129 4.78 -8.59 19.21
N LEU A 130 4.60 -9.19 18.04
CA LEU A 130 3.88 -8.58 16.91
C LEU A 130 2.38 -8.48 17.23
N SER A 131 1.80 -9.50 17.87
CA SER A 131 0.42 -9.45 18.40
C SER A 131 0.25 -8.34 19.43
N GLN A 132 1.15 -8.21 20.40
CA GLN A 132 1.12 -7.14 21.42
C GLN A 132 1.28 -5.74 20.79
N THR A 133 2.18 -5.60 19.82
CA THR A 133 2.42 -4.33 19.10
C THR A 133 1.19 -3.90 18.30
N ILE A 134 0.58 -4.82 17.54
CA ILE A 134 -0.67 -4.55 16.81
C ILE A 134 -1.79 -4.13 17.77
N THR A 135 -1.92 -4.83 18.91
CA THR A 135 -2.94 -4.51 19.92
C THR A 135 -2.74 -3.11 20.53
N ASN A 136 -1.49 -2.73 20.81
CA ASN A 136 -1.18 -1.44 21.42
C ASN A 136 -1.31 -0.26 20.44
N VAL A 137 -1.00 -0.47 19.15
CA VAL A 137 -1.16 0.55 18.11
C VAL A 137 -2.64 0.81 17.80
N ALA A 138 -3.52 -0.18 17.96
CA ALA A 138 -4.96 0.03 17.87
C ALA A 138 -5.52 0.99 18.94
N GLN A 139 -4.74 1.32 19.98
CA GLN A 139 -5.15 2.18 21.10
C GLN A 139 -4.45 3.56 21.15
N LEU A 140 -3.42 3.82 20.33
CA LEU A 140 -2.67 5.07 20.36
C LEU A 140 -2.63 5.74 18.97
N ASP A 141 -2.77 7.07 18.95
CA ASP A 141 -2.80 7.94 17.77
C ASP A 141 -1.92 7.51 16.59
N ASN A 142 -2.46 7.70 15.38
CA ASN A 142 -2.01 7.32 14.03
C ASN A 142 -0.57 7.76 13.63
N ASN A 143 0.45 7.48 14.43
CA ASN A 143 1.84 7.76 14.11
C ASN A 143 2.50 6.52 13.52
N ILE A 144 2.61 6.49 12.19
CA ILE A 144 3.28 5.42 11.43
C ILE A 144 4.75 5.24 11.88
N ASP A 145 5.40 6.29 12.36
CA ASP A 145 6.78 6.24 12.87
C ASP A 145 6.90 5.43 14.18
N SER A 146 5.86 5.43 15.02
CA SER A 146 5.84 4.60 16.24
C SER A 146 5.62 3.12 15.89
N LEU A 147 4.80 2.84 14.87
CA LEU A 147 4.61 1.50 14.29
C LEU A 147 5.92 0.95 13.71
N LEU A 148 6.64 1.75 12.92
CA LEU A 148 7.89 1.31 12.31
C LEU A 148 8.96 0.99 13.36
N ASN A 149 9.09 1.84 14.38
CA ASN A 149 10.01 1.59 15.51
C ASN A 149 9.61 0.35 16.32
N ASN A 150 8.32 0.09 16.50
CA ASN A 150 7.82 -1.09 17.23
C ASN A 150 7.90 -2.38 16.39
N LEU A 151 7.91 -2.31 15.06
CA LEU A 151 8.09 -3.46 14.16
C LEU A 151 9.57 -3.84 13.95
N GLN A 152 10.50 -2.94 14.25
CA GLN A 152 11.93 -3.22 14.15
C GLN A 152 12.36 -4.32 15.13
N GLN A 153 11.81 -4.35 16.34
CA GLN A 153 12.18 -5.33 17.37
C GLN A 153 11.77 -6.78 16.99
N PRO A 154 10.53 -7.05 16.54
CA PRO A 154 10.15 -8.36 16.01
C PRO A 154 11.00 -8.78 14.80
N LEU A 155 11.23 -7.88 13.83
CA LEU A 155 12.03 -8.18 12.64
C LEU A 155 13.48 -8.55 13.01
N GLN A 156 14.06 -7.87 14.00
CA GLN A 156 15.38 -8.22 14.52
C GLN A 156 15.37 -9.60 15.20
N ALA A 157 14.36 -9.91 16.02
CA ALA A 157 14.21 -11.22 16.66
C ALA A 157 14.13 -12.37 15.63
N MET A 158 13.44 -12.14 14.50
CA MET A 158 13.38 -13.10 13.39
C MET A 158 14.76 -13.30 12.75
N SER A 159 15.48 -12.23 12.43
CA SER A 159 16.83 -12.31 11.86
C SER A 159 17.81 -13.06 12.78
N ILE A 160 17.67 -12.89 14.10
CA ILE A 160 18.49 -13.57 15.12
C ILE A 160 18.18 -15.08 15.14
N ALA A 161 16.90 -15.44 15.08
CA ALA A 161 16.45 -16.83 15.04
C ALA A 161 17.03 -17.57 13.83
N PHE A 162 16.96 -16.94 12.66
CA PHE A 162 17.56 -17.45 11.43
C PHE A 162 19.07 -17.57 11.52
N ALA A 163 19.77 -16.58 12.09
CA ALA A 163 21.21 -16.63 12.27
C ALA A 163 21.67 -17.79 13.17
N THR A 164 20.93 -18.04 14.26
CA THR A 164 21.20 -19.15 15.18
C THR A 164 20.97 -20.51 14.51
N SER A 165 19.93 -20.61 13.69
CA SER A 165 19.64 -21.82 12.89
C SER A 165 20.73 -22.10 11.87
N LEU A 166 21.13 -21.06 11.12
CA LEU A 166 22.19 -21.16 10.13
C LEU A 166 23.52 -21.56 10.78
N ALA A 167 23.83 -21.03 11.97
CA ALA A 167 24.99 -21.44 12.74
C ALA A 167 24.91 -22.92 13.14
N GLY A 168 23.77 -23.39 13.66
CA GLY A 168 23.57 -24.80 14.02
C GLY A 168 23.76 -25.76 12.85
N ILE A 169 23.19 -25.43 11.69
CA ILE A 169 23.34 -26.21 10.45
C ILE A 169 24.80 -26.18 9.97
N PHE A 170 25.43 -25.02 9.96
CA PHE A 170 26.82 -24.86 9.52
C PHE A 170 27.79 -25.67 10.38
N PHE A 171 27.70 -25.57 11.70
CA PHE A 171 28.55 -26.34 12.60
C PHE A 171 28.22 -27.84 12.58
N SER A 172 26.94 -28.22 12.43
CA SER A 172 26.56 -29.62 12.22
C SER A 172 27.22 -30.21 10.97
N ALA A 173 27.17 -29.50 9.84
CA ALA A 173 27.82 -29.93 8.60
C ALA A 173 29.34 -29.99 8.75
N LEU A 174 29.96 -28.99 9.40
CA LEU A 174 31.40 -28.93 9.62
C LEU A 174 31.88 -30.09 10.49
N ILE A 175 31.21 -30.38 11.61
CA ILE A 175 31.57 -31.50 12.47
C ILE A 175 31.34 -32.83 11.76
N THR A 176 30.25 -32.97 10.99
CA THR A 176 30.00 -34.19 10.21
C THR A 176 31.11 -34.46 9.21
N ALA A 177 31.55 -33.43 8.47
CA ALA A 177 32.70 -33.53 7.57
C ALA A 177 33.99 -33.87 8.32
N PHE A 178 34.23 -33.26 9.48
CA PHE A 178 35.39 -33.56 10.31
C PHE A 178 35.39 -35.00 10.84
N ASN A 179 34.23 -35.49 11.29
CA ASN A 179 34.03 -36.86 11.76
C ASN A 179 34.27 -37.90 10.65
N LEU A 180 33.94 -37.56 9.40
CA LEU A 180 34.20 -38.38 8.22
C LEU A 180 35.71 -38.50 7.95
N ILE A 181 36.43 -37.37 7.98
CA ILE A 181 37.89 -37.34 7.76
C ILE A 181 38.62 -38.06 8.89
N LYS A 182 38.24 -37.81 10.14
CA LYS A 182 38.83 -38.41 11.35
C LYS A 182 37.94 -39.54 11.87
N ASN A 183 37.79 -40.58 11.06
CA ASN A 183 36.98 -41.73 11.41
C ASN A 183 37.66 -42.58 12.51
N THR A 184 37.17 -42.49 13.75
CA THR A 184 37.69 -43.26 14.89
C THR A 184 37.29 -44.72 14.83
N SER A 185 36.14 -45.05 14.23
CA SER A 185 35.65 -46.43 14.19
C SER A 185 36.56 -47.30 13.33
N VAL A 186 37.06 -46.77 12.21
CA VAL A 186 38.09 -47.44 11.40
C VAL A 186 39.41 -47.56 12.16
N ALA A 187 39.82 -46.53 12.91
CA ALA A 187 41.05 -46.58 13.70
C ALA A 187 40.95 -47.58 14.87
N LYS A 188 39.80 -47.65 15.56
CA LYS A 188 39.50 -48.62 16.61
C LYS A 188 39.55 -50.05 16.07
N TYR A 189 38.89 -50.30 14.93
CA TYR A 189 38.93 -51.61 14.28
C TYR A 189 40.37 -52.04 13.94
N LYS A 190 41.16 -51.15 13.31
CA LYS A 190 42.57 -51.44 12.99
C LYS A 190 43.41 -51.76 14.22
N LEU A 191 43.19 -51.02 15.32
CA LEU A 191 43.87 -51.25 16.58
C LEU A 191 43.52 -52.64 17.14
N ILE A 192 42.23 -52.98 17.24
CA ILE A 192 41.77 -54.27 17.77
C ILE A 192 42.37 -55.43 16.98
N VAL A 193 42.27 -55.39 15.64
CA VAL A 193 42.82 -56.43 14.77
C VAL A 193 44.33 -56.57 14.95
N SER A 194 45.06 -55.45 15.08
CA SER A 194 46.52 -55.51 15.29
C SER A 194 46.87 -56.09 16.66
N ILE A 195 46.07 -55.82 17.70
CA ILE A 195 46.27 -56.39 19.03
C ILE A 195 45.98 -57.89 19.02
N GLU A 196 44.90 -58.31 18.36
CA GLU A 196 44.52 -59.72 18.21
C GLU A 196 45.61 -60.52 17.48
N ASP A 197 46.10 -59.99 16.34
CA ASP A 197 47.22 -60.58 15.58
C ASP A 197 48.50 -60.71 16.44
N TYR A 198 48.82 -59.70 17.24
CA TYR A 198 49.95 -59.77 18.17
C TYR A 198 49.77 -60.85 19.25
N LEU A 199 48.60 -60.92 19.88
CA LEU A 199 48.36 -61.85 20.98
C LEU A 199 48.35 -63.30 20.49
N ASP A 200 47.64 -63.60 19.40
CA ASP A 200 47.44 -64.98 18.94
C ASP A 200 48.66 -65.51 18.15
N ASN A 201 49.30 -64.67 17.32
CA ASN A 201 50.39 -65.14 16.43
C ASN A 201 51.80 -64.93 16.98
N ILE A 202 51.99 -64.08 18.00
CA ILE A 202 53.33 -63.79 18.55
C ILE A 202 53.41 -64.18 20.02
N TYR A 203 52.49 -63.68 20.85
CA TYR A 203 52.57 -63.87 22.30
C TYR A 203 52.11 -65.26 22.75
N GLN A 204 51.03 -65.80 22.19
CA GLN A 204 50.52 -67.13 22.54
C GLN A 204 51.56 -68.25 22.29
N PRO A 205 52.27 -68.30 21.14
CA PRO A 205 53.37 -69.24 20.94
C PRO A 205 54.55 -69.05 21.92
N GLU A 206 54.82 -67.82 22.36
CA GLU A 206 55.89 -67.52 23.34
C GLU A 206 55.55 -68.07 24.74
N ILE A 207 54.27 -68.12 25.12
CA ILE A 207 53.81 -68.73 26.38
C ILE A 207 53.72 -70.27 26.28
N GLN A 208 53.30 -70.80 25.12
CA GLN A 208 53.18 -72.25 24.91
C GLN A 208 54.50 -72.95 24.55
N GLY A 209 55.58 -72.18 24.35
CA GLY A 209 56.92 -72.68 24.07
C GLY A 209 57.45 -73.62 25.16
N ASN A 210 57.61 -74.90 24.79
CA ASN A 210 58.34 -75.97 25.46
C ASN A 210 57.87 -76.33 26.89
N HIS A 211 57.10 -77.43 27.07
CA HIS A 211 57.30 -78.41 28.18
C HIS A 211 56.29 -79.59 28.29
N ARG A 212 55.43 -79.89 27.30
CA ARG A 212 54.51 -81.05 27.42
C ARG A 212 55.07 -82.38 26.89
N LEU A 213 56.02 -82.37 25.94
CA LEU A 213 56.51 -83.59 25.30
C LEU A 213 57.81 -84.13 25.92
N ASP A 214 58.80 -83.26 26.19
CA ASP A 214 60.11 -83.69 26.71
C ASP A 214 60.05 -84.27 28.14
N LYS A 215 59.12 -83.80 28.98
CA LYS A 215 59.01 -84.24 30.39
C LYS A 215 58.33 -85.60 30.56
N ALA A 216 57.56 -86.03 29.56
CA ALA A 216 56.85 -87.31 29.56
C ALA A 216 57.73 -88.46 29.06
N VAL A 217 58.65 -88.18 28.13
CA VAL A 217 59.53 -89.16 27.49
C VAL A 217 60.69 -89.56 28.41
N ASP A 218 61.30 -88.62 29.14
CA ASP A 218 62.41 -88.91 30.05
C ASP A 218 61.99 -89.73 31.30
N ARG A 219 60.74 -89.58 31.75
CA ARG A 219 60.22 -90.28 32.92
C ARG A 219 59.81 -91.72 32.62
N LEU A 220 59.43 -92.01 31.36
CA LEU A 220 59.03 -93.34 30.90
C LEU A 220 60.24 -94.30 30.76
N VAL A 221 61.39 -93.76 30.35
CA VAL A 221 62.62 -94.54 30.10
C VAL A 221 63.30 -94.96 31.42
N PHE A 222 63.13 -94.19 32.49
CA PHE A 222 63.74 -94.47 33.80
C PHE A 222 62.97 -95.56 34.59
N GLU A 223 61.64 -95.53 34.58
CA GLU A 223 60.77 -96.48 35.31
C GLU A 223 60.83 -97.91 34.75
N PHE A 224 61.09 -98.07 33.45
CA PHE A 224 61.12 -99.38 32.79
C PHE A 224 62.36 -100.22 33.14
N LYS A 225 63.45 -99.57 33.59
CA LYS A 225 64.74 -100.22 33.87
C LYS A 225 64.83 -100.77 35.30
N ASP A 226 64.14 -100.14 36.26
CA ASP A 226 64.10 -100.56 37.67
C ASP A 226 63.11 -101.72 37.92
N PHE A 227 62.02 -101.76 37.12
CA PHE A 227 60.96 -102.77 37.20
C PHE A 227 61.46 -104.22 36.97
N LEU A 228 62.39 -104.43 36.04
CA LEU A 228 62.87 -105.77 35.68
C LEU A 228 63.81 -106.38 36.75
N GLY A 229 64.40 -105.57 37.64
CA GLY A 229 65.32 -106.03 38.68
C GLY A 229 64.66 -106.59 39.94
N ARG A 230 63.41 -106.19 40.23
CA ARG A 230 62.71 -106.53 41.49
C ARG A 230 61.63 -107.62 41.35
N PHE A 231 61.37 -108.06 40.12
CA PHE A 231 60.23 -108.92 39.79
C PHE A 231 60.33 -110.36 40.35
N GLY A 232 61.55 -110.92 40.49
CA GLY A 232 61.72 -112.33 40.83
C GLY A 232 61.52 -112.70 42.31
N THR A 233 61.78 -111.76 43.23
CA THR A 233 61.84 -112.05 44.67
C THR A 233 60.61 -111.56 45.45
N THR A 234 59.88 -110.55 44.97
CA THR A 234 58.71 -109.98 45.68
C THR A 234 57.40 -110.72 45.40
N VAL A 235 57.31 -111.46 44.29
CA VAL A 235 56.05 -112.12 43.87
C VAL A 235 55.62 -113.24 44.82
N ARG A 236 56.55 -113.90 45.53
CA ARG A 236 56.19 -114.97 46.46
C ARG A 236 55.61 -114.45 47.78
N ASP A 237 56.13 -113.34 48.31
CA ASP A 237 55.65 -112.75 49.56
C ASP A 237 54.41 -111.85 49.35
N ALA A 238 54.20 -111.31 48.15
CA ALA A 238 53.07 -110.42 47.84
C ALA A 238 51.72 -111.13 47.70
N VAL A 239 51.68 -112.41 47.32
CA VAL A 239 50.42 -113.14 47.06
C VAL A 239 49.60 -113.34 48.35
N GLU A 240 50.25 -113.45 49.51
CA GLU A 240 49.58 -113.68 50.79
C GLU A 240 49.02 -112.40 51.44
N SER A 241 49.53 -111.21 51.04
CA SER A 241 49.08 -109.90 51.54
C SER A 241 48.21 -109.10 50.54
N SER A 242 48.38 -109.31 49.22
CA SER A 242 47.77 -108.50 48.15
C SER A 242 46.27 -108.75 47.92
N LEU A 243 45.72 -109.93 48.26
CA LEU A 243 44.35 -110.26 47.87
C LEU A 243 43.29 -109.50 48.71
N GLY A 244 43.56 -109.24 49.99
CA GLY A 244 42.60 -108.57 50.88
C GLY A 244 42.42 -107.08 50.58
N ALA A 245 43.51 -106.33 50.42
CA ALA A 245 43.46 -104.88 50.19
C ALA A 245 42.96 -104.51 48.78
N LYS A 246 43.32 -105.27 47.75
CA LYS A 246 42.86 -105.02 46.37
C LYS A 246 41.38 -105.35 46.17
N ILE A 247 40.82 -106.33 46.89
CA ILE A 247 39.38 -106.60 46.86
C ILE A 247 38.61 -105.43 47.47
N GLN A 248 39.10 -104.84 48.57
CA GLN A 248 38.45 -103.67 49.18
C GLN A 248 38.49 -102.45 48.25
N GLU A 249 39.62 -102.20 47.59
CA GLU A 249 39.75 -101.11 46.60
C GLU A 249 38.80 -101.31 45.41
N ILE A 250 38.63 -102.56 44.92
CA ILE A 250 37.66 -102.88 43.86
C ILE A 250 36.22 -102.66 44.35
N VAL A 251 35.90 -103.02 45.59
CA VAL A 251 34.58 -102.78 46.20
C VAL A 251 34.32 -101.28 46.33
N ASP A 252 35.30 -100.49 46.77
CA ASP A 252 35.17 -99.04 46.92
C ASP A 252 35.05 -98.32 45.57
N VAL A 253 35.82 -98.75 44.55
CA VAL A 253 35.68 -98.24 43.18
C VAL A 253 34.32 -98.62 42.59
N ASN A 254 33.82 -99.84 42.82
CA ASN A 254 32.48 -100.22 42.38
C ASN A 254 31.39 -99.41 43.09
N LYS A 255 31.56 -99.10 44.38
CA LYS A 255 30.64 -98.24 45.12
C LYS A 255 30.64 -96.81 44.55
N GLN A 256 31.81 -96.24 44.29
CA GLN A 256 31.94 -94.93 43.67
C GLN A 256 31.37 -94.90 42.24
N ALA A 257 31.61 -95.95 41.45
CA ALA A 257 31.04 -96.09 40.11
C ALA A 257 29.51 -96.18 40.17
N ASN A 258 28.95 -96.90 41.14
CA ASN A 258 27.51 -97.00 41.34
C ASN A 258 26.90 -95.67 41.84
N GLU A 259 27.57 -94.94 42.73
CA GLU A 259 27.16 -93.59 43.16
C GLU A 259 27.25 -92.57 42.02
N LEU A 260 28.27 -92.66 41.17
CA LEU A 260 28.40 -91.84 39.97
C LEU A 260 27.28 -92.18 38.97
N ALA A 261 27.01 -93.47 38.74
CA ALA A 261 25.90 -93.89 37.88
C ALA A 261 24.56 -93.38 38.40
N CYS A 262 24.33 -93.40 39.72
CA CYS A 262 23.12 -92.85 40.33
C CYS A 262 23.03 -91.32 40.17
N ARG A 263 24.15 -90.59 40.34
CA ARG A 263 24.21 -89.14 40.07
C ARG A 263 23.95 -88.80 38.61
N VAL A 264 24.54 -89.53 37.68
CA VAL A 264 24.31 -89.35 36.24
C VAL A 264 22.85 -89.63 35.89
N TYR A 265 22.27 -90.70 36.43
CA TYR A 265 20.86 -91.04 36.21
C TYR A 265 19.93 -89.95 36.75
N ASN A 266 20.15 -89.49 37.99
CA ASN A 266 19.34 -88.42 38.58
C ASN A 266 19.51 -87.09 37.84
N GLY A 267 20.75 -86.71 37.47
CA GLY A 267 21.02 -85.51 36.70
C GLY A 267 20.38 -85.56 35.30
N PHE A 268 20.36 -86.74 34.67
CA PHE A 268 19.68 -86.93 33.39
C PHE A 268 18.16 -86.86 33.53
N GLN A 269 17.59 -87.43 34.60
CA GLN A 269 16.17 -87.33 34.92
C GLN A 269 15.74 -85.87 35.15
N GLU A 270 16.52 -85.10 35.91
CA GLU A 270 16.26 -83.68 36.19
C GLU A 270 16.41 -82.80 34.95
N SER A 271 17.45 -83.05 34.15
CA SER A 271 17.67 -82.35 32.88
C SER A 271 16.55 -82.65 31.88
N SER A 272 16.10 -83.91 31.81
CA SER A 272 14.97 -84.32 30.96
C SER A 272 13.65 -83.67 31.42
N GLY A 273 13.40 -83.59 32.72
CA GLY A 273 12.24 -82.87 33.28
C GLY A 273 12.27 -81.37 32.94
N THR A 274 13.43 -80.73 33.06
CA THR A 274 13.62 -79.31 32.71
C THR A 274 13.46 -79.07 31.21
N PHE A 275 13.98 -79.97 30.38
CA PHE A 275 13.83 -79.93 28.93
C PHE A 275 12.36 -80.08 28.52
N SER A 276 11.65 -81.06 29.08
CA SER A 276 10.21 -81.24 28.84
C SER A 276 9.40 -79.99 29.21
N LYS A 277 9.71 -79.37 30.35
CA LYS A 277 9.07 -78.12 30.76
C LYS A 277 9.37 -76.96 29.80
N SER A 278 10.62 -76.87 29.32
CA SER A 278 11.02 -75.86 28.34
C SER A 278 10.31 -76.03 26.99
N VAL A 279 10.08 -77.28 26.57
CA VAL A 279 9.30 -77.59 25.37
C VAL A 279 7.84 -77.17 25.53
N ASP A 280 7.22 -77.42 26.69
CA ASP A 280 5.87 -76.97 27.01
C ASP A 280 5.74 -75.43 27.03
N ASP A 281 6.70 -74.74 27.65
CA ASP A 281 6.75 -73.27 27.67
C ASP A 281 6.93 -72.70 26.26
N PHE A 282 7.77 -73.33 25.43
CA PHE A 282 7.97 -72.93 24.04
C PHE A 282 6.71 -73.13 23.20
N GLN A 283 6.02 -74.27 23.37
CA GLN A 283 4.75 -74.53 22.71
C GLN A 283 3.67 -73.52 23.12
N THR A 284 3.57 -73.22 24.42
CA THR A 284 2.66 -72.20 24.96
C THR A 284 2.94 -70.82 24.36
N THR A 285 4.22 -70.45 24.28
CA THR A 285 4.64 -69.17 23.67
C THR A 285 4.29 -69.12 22.19
N THR A 286 4.50 -70.23 21.46
CA THR A 286 4.18 -70.33 20.03
C THR A 286 2.68 -70.17 19.78
N VAL A 287 1.84 -70.79 20.61
CA VAL A 287 0.38 -70.64 20.54
C VAL A 287 -0.03 -69.19 20.77
N ARG A 288 0.49 -68.54 21.83
CA ARG A 288 0.20 -67.11 22.10
C ARG A 288 0.65 -66.19 20.96
N PHE A 289 1.77 -66.51 20.32
CA PHE A 289 2.26 -65.74 19.19
C PHE A 289 1.32 -65.87 17.98
N ALA A 290 0.83 -67.08 17.70
CA ALA A 290 -0.14 -67.34 16.64
C ALA A 290 -1.48 -66.63 16.91
N GLU A 291 -1.98 -66.67 18.16
CA GLU A 291 -3.19 -65.93 18.57
C GLU A 291 -3.02 -64.41 18.36
N THR A 292 -1.88 -63.86 18.77
CA THR A 292 -1.59 -62.42 18.62
C THR A 292 -1.50 -62.02 17.16
N ALA A 293 -0.85 -62.83 16.32
CA ALA A 293 -0.79 -62.62 14.88
C ALA A 293 -2.18 -62.64 14.25
N GLN A 294 -3.05 -63.56 14.67
CA GLN A 294 -4.43 -63.63 14.19
C GLN A 294 -5.28 -62.45 14.65
N VAL A 295 -5.09 -61.96 15.88
CA VAL A 295 -5.71 -60.72 16.35
C VAL A 295 -5.25 -59.53 15.52
N PHE A 296 -3.97 -59.46 15.17
CA PHE A 296 -3.43 -58.40 14.33
C PHE A 296 -3.96 -58.48 12.89
N GLU A 297 -4.03 -59.67 12.30
CA GLU A 297 -4.58 -59.91 10.95
C GLU A 297 -6.07 -59.53 10.89
N ARG A 298 -6.84 -59.87 11.93
CA ARG A 298 -8.27 -59.50 12.05
C ARG A 298 -8.47 -58.06 12.50
N SER A 299 -7.41 -57.38 12.95
CA SER A 299 -7.53 -56.00 13.39
C SER A 299 -7.76 -55.11 12.18
N SER A 300 -8.65 -54.14 12.34
CA SER A 300 -8.88 -53.10 11.34
C SER A 300 -7.74 -52.08 11.30
N PHE A 301 -6.56 -52.39 11.86
CA PHE A 301 -5.47 -51.43 12.03
C PHE A 301 -5.01 -50.86 10.69
N ALA A 302 -4.76 -51.72 9.69
CA ALA A 302 -4.36 -51.28 8.36
C ALA A 302 -5.43 -50.39 7.71
N GLN A 303 -6.71 -50.70 7.94
CA GLN A 303 -7.83 -49.93 7.40
C GLN A 303 -7.99 -48.58 8.12
N LEU A 304 -7.92 -48.55 9.45
CA LEU A 304 -7.92 -47.33 10.25
C LEU A 304 -6.74 -46.41 9.91
N LEU A 305 -5.56 -46.99 9.66
CA LEU A 305 -4.39 -46.23 9.21
C LEU A 305 -4.62 -45.64 7.80
N ALA A 306 -5.20 -46.42 6.89
CA ALA A 306 -5.54 -45.94 5.55
C ALA A 306 -6.61 -44.83 5.59
N ASP A 307 -7.65 -44.99 6.40
CA ASP A 307 -8.71 -44.01 6.59
C ASP A 307 -8.17 -42.73 7.22
N ALA A 308 -7.35 -42.83 8.27
CA ALA A 308 -6.69 -41.68 8.88
C ALA A 308 -5.77 -40.94 7.88
N THR A 309 -5.07 -41.68 7.02
CA THR A 309 -4.23 -41.09 5.96
C THR A 309 -5.08 -40.38 4.91
N LYS A 310 -6.25 -40.93 4.56
CA LYS A 310 -7.22 -40.32 3.64
C LYS A 310 -7.83 -39.05 4.23
N ASP A 311 -8.17 -39.06 5.51
CA ASP A 311 -8.65 -37.88 6.23
C ASP A 311 -7.59 -36.79 6.28
N LEU A 312 -6.32 -37.16 6.53
CA LEU A 312 -5.20 -36.21 6.52
C LEU A 312 -5.03 -35.55 5.13
N TYR A 313 -5.16 -36.33 4.05
CA TYR A 313 -5.15 -35.79 2.68
C TYR A 313 -6.34 -34.83 2.42
N SER A 314 -7.53 -35.17 2.93
CA SER A 314 -8.72 -34.30 2.84
C SER A 314 -8.51 -32.98 3.60
N ILE A 315 -7.97 -33.05 4.81
CA ILE A 315 -7.62 -31.87 5.62
C ILE A 315 -6.61 -30.99 4.88
N GLN A 316 -5.56 -31.58 4.31
CA GLN A 316 -4.56 -30.84 3.53
C GLN A 316 -5.19 -30.13 2.33
N LYS A 317 -6.07 -30.82 1.59
CA LYS A 317 -6.80 -30.22 0.45
C LYS A 317 -7.69 -29.05 0.88
N ASN A 318 -8.43 -29.21 1.97
CA ASN A 318 -9.29 -28.17 2.51
C ASN A 318 -8.48 -26.97 3.01
N PHE A 319 -7.35 -27.22 3.67
CA PHE A 319 -6.44 -26.17 4.12
C PHE A 319 -5.88 -25.34 2.94
N ASN A 320 -5.47 -25.99 1.86
CA ASN A 320 -5.05 -25.31 0.63
C ASN A 320 -6.18 -24.46 0.06
N LYS A 321 -7.42 -24.96 0.07
CA LYS A 321 -8.58 -24.19 -0.39
C LYS A 321 -8.88 -22.98 0.51
N SER A 322 -8.80 -23.14 1.83
CA SER A 322 -8.93 -22.03 2.78
C SER A 322 -7.87 -20.96 2.56
N THR A 323 -6.63 -21.35 2.23
CA THR A 323 -5.54 -20.43 1.91
C THR A 323 -5.82 -19.64 0.62
N GLU A 324 -6.35 -20.31 -0.41
CA GLU A 324 -6.78 -19.67 -1.66
C GLU A 324 -7.91 -18.65 -1.43
N VAL A 325 -8.92 -19.03 -0.64
CA VAL A 325 -10.03 -18.13 -0.28
C VAL A 325 -9.51 -16.93 0.53
N LEU A 326 -8.62 -17.16 1.51
CA LEU A 326 -8.01 -16.08 2.29
C LEU A 326 -7.23 -15.12 1.40
N SER A 327 -6.43 -15.63 0.47
CA SER A 327 -5.71 -14.80 -0.52
C SER A 327 -6.67 -13.92 -1.33
N LYS A 328 -7.79 -14.49 -1.80
CA LYS A 328 -8.82 -13.75 -2.52
C LYS A 328 -9.51 -12.69 -1.65
N SER A 329 -9.75 -12.99 -0.36
CA SER A 329 -10.28 -12.02 0.59
C SER A 329 -9.32 -10.86 0.81
N VAL A 330 -8.02 -11.13 0.94
CA VAL A 330 -6.99 -10.07 1.07
C VAL A 330 -6.98 -9.16 -0.17
N SER A 331 -7.06 -9.71 -1.38
CA SER A 331 -7.13 -8.93 -2.62
C SER A 331 -8.41 -8.08 -2.72
N THR A 332 -9.54 -8.61 -2.23
CA THR A 332 -10.79 -7.84 -2.13
C THR A 332 -10.65 -6.67 -1.17
N ILE A 333 -10.00 -6.88 -0.01
CA ILE A 333 -9.74 -5.83 0.98
C ILE A 333 -8.83 -4.75 0.39
N GLU A 334 -7.77 -5.14 -0.32
CA GLU A 334 -6.88 -4.20 -1.03
C GLU A 334 -7.66 -3.31 -2.01
N SER A 335 -8.56 -3.91 -2.79
CA SER A 335 -9.42 -3.18 -3.72
C SER A 335 -10.37 -2.20 -2.99
N ALA A 336 -10.95 -2.63 -1.87
CA ALA A 336 -11.81 -1.77 -1.05
C ALA A 336 -11.04 -0.59 -0.44
N VAL A 337 -9.80 -0.82 0.01
CA VAL A 337 -8.92 0.24 0.51
C VAL A 337 -8.60 1.25 -0.59
N LEU A 338 -8.31 0.81 -1.81
CA LEU A 338 -8.11 1.71 -2.96
C LEU A 338 -9.35 2.54 -3.28
N GLU A 339 -10.55 1.96 -3.22
CA GLU A 339 -11.81 2.71 -3.38
C GLU A 339 -12.04 3.75 -2.28
N ILE A 340 -11.71 3.42 -1.03
CA ILE A 340 -11.79 4.37 0.10
C ILE A 340 -10.83 5.54 -0.13
N VAL A 341 -9.59 5.28 -0.55
CA VAL A 341 -8.61 6.34 -0.86
C VAL A 341 -9.12 7.24 -1.99
N ASN A 342 -9.66 6.66 -3.07
CA ASN A 342 -10.27 7.42 -4.15
C ASN A 342 -11.48 8.25 -3.69
N SER A 343 -12.29 7.69 -2.79
CA SER A 343 -13.43 8.40 -2.19
C SER A 343 -12.98 9.56 -1.32
N ASN A 344 -11.92 9.40 -0.52
CA ASN A 344 -11.31 10.47 0.25
C ASN A 344 -10.82 11.61 -0.66
N HIS A 345 -10.19 11.30 -1.80
CA HIS A 345 -9.82 12.33 -2.78
C HIS A 345 -11.03 13.09 -3.34
N LYS A 346 -12.15 12.40 -3.59
CA LYS A 346 -13.40 13.07 -4.01
C LYS A 346 -13.96 13.97 -2.91
N VAL A 347 -13.95 13.52 -1.65
CA VAL A 347 -14.38 14.34 -0.50
C VAL A 347 -13.49 15.57 -0.35
N GLN A 348 -12.18 15.43 -0.49
CA GLN A 348 -11.24 16.55 -0.45
C GLN A 348 -11.55 17.58 -1.55
N ASN A 349 -11.79 17.14 -2.79
CA ASN A 349 -12.19 18.03 -3.88
C ASN A 349 -13.53 18.74 -3.60
N ILE A 350 -14.51 18.05 -3.00
CA ILE A 350 -15.76 18.67 -2.55
C ILE A 350 -15.49 19.73 -1.48
N ALA A 351 -14.63 19.44 -0.51
CA ALA A 351 -14.26 20.40 0.54
C ALA A 351 -13.61 21.65 -0.05
N ASP A 352 -12.71 21.50 -1.03
CA ASP A 352 -12.09 22.63 -1.75
C ASP A 352 -13.13 23.46 -2.50
N LYS A 353 -14.08 22.81 -3.18
CA LYS A 353 -15.20 23.50 -3.86
C LYS A 353 -16.11 24.24 -2.89
N ILE A 354 -16.42 23.65 -1.73
CA ILE A 354 -17.21 24.30 -0.68
C ILE A 354 -16.47 25.54 -0.18
N ASN A 355 -15.16 25.43 0.06
CA ASN A 355 -14.35 26.56 0.51
C ASN A 355 -14.37 27.71 -0.51
N HIS A 356 -14.19 27.38 -1.80
CA HIS A 356 -14.31 28.38 -2.87
C HIS A 356 -15.71 29.00 -2.95
N HIS A 357 -16.77 28.19 -2.82
CA HIS A 357 -18.15 28.69 -2.83
C HIS A 357 -18.45 29.59 -1.63
N ASN A 358 -17.91 29.27 -0.44
CA ASN A 358 -18.01 30.10 0.74
C ASN A 358 -17.32 31.46 0.52
N GLN A 359 -16.14 31.48 -0.09
CA GLN A 359 -15.46 32.74 -0.45
C GLN A 359 -16.32 33.59 -1.38
N ASN A 360 -16.92 32.99 -2.42
CA ASN A 360 -17.81 33.71 -3.33
C ASN A 360 -19.08 34.21 -2.63
N THR A 361 -19.63 33.43 -1.69
CA THR A 361 -20.78 33.84 -0.89
C THR A 361 -20.45 35.03 0.00
N VAL A 362 -19.26 35.03 0.63
CA VAL A 362 -18.78 36.19 1.41
C VAL A 362 -18.68 37.43 0.52
N GLN A 363 -18.09 37.32 -0.67
CA GLN A 363 -18.02 38.44 -1.62
C GLN A 363 -19.42 38.94 -2.04
N ALA A 364 -20.36 38.02 -2.28
CA ALA A 364 -21.73 38.38 -2.63
C ALA A 364 -22.44 39.11 -1.47
N LEU A 365 -22.20 38.69 -0.23
CA LEU A 365 -22.72 39.37 0.97
C LEU A 365 -22.11 40.78 1.12
N GLU A 366 -20.81 40.95 0.86
CA GLU A 366 -20.16 42.26 0.86
C GLU A 366 -20.76 43.19 -0.20
N LEU A 367 -20.98 42.70 -1.42
CA LEU A 367 -21.66 43.45 -2.49
C LEU A 367 -23.10 43.80 -2.12
N HIS A 368 -23.85 42.88 -1.53
CA HIS A 368 -25.21 43.14 -1.06
C HIS A 368 -25.22 44.24 0.01
N TRP A 369 -24.29 44.20 0.95
CA TRP A 369 -24.13 45.24 1.96
C TRP A 369 -23.81 46.61 1.34
N SER A 370 -22.91 46.65 0.36
CA SER A 370 -22.58 47.87 -0.39
C SER A 370 -23.79 48.42 -1.17
N ASN A 371 -24.57 47.54 -1.79
CA ASN A 371 -25.80 47.92 -2.48
C ASN A 371 -26.85 48.47 -1.51
N GLN A 372 -27.03 47.84 -0.35
CA GLN A 372 -27.93 48.32 0.69
C GLN A 372 -27.54 49.74 1.15
N GLN A 373 -26.24 49.97 1.39
CA GLN A 373 -25.74 51.30 1.76
C GLN A 373 -25.95 52.34 0.64
N SER A 374 -25.86 51.92 -0.63
CA SER A 374 -26.13 52.78 -1.77
C SER A 374 -27.63 53.12 -1.88
N LEU A 375 -28.52 52.14 -1.65
CA LEU A 375 -29.96 52.35 -1.60
C LEU A 375 -30.37 53.30 -0.47
N ASP A 376 -29.76 53.16 0.72
CA ASP A 376 -29.97 54.08 1.84
C ASP A 376 -29.63 55.55 1.47
N LYS A 377 -28.72 55.78 0.51
CA LYS A 377 -28.42 57.12 -0.03
C LYS A 377 -29.35 57.55 -1.17
N ILE A 378 -29.79 56.62 -2.02
CA ILE A 378 -30.64 56.91 -3.19
C ILE A 378 -32.08 57.20 -2.78
N ILE A 379 -32.64 56.47 -1.81
CA ILE A 379 -34.03 56.64 -1.36
C ILE A 379 -34.31 58.10 -0.92
N PRO A 380 -33.49 58.74 -0.06
CA PRO A 380 -33.67 60.15 0.28
C PRO A 380 -33.55 61.09 -0.92
N GLN A 381 -32.65 60.81 -1.87
CA GLN A 381 -32.49 61.63 -3.07
C GLN A 381 -33.71 61.55 -4.00
N LEU A 382 -34.33 60.36 -4.12
CA LEU A 382 -35.58 60.18 -4.86
C LEU A 382 -36.73 60.94 -4.18
N HIS A 383 -36.86 60.86 -2.86
CA HIS A 383 -37.83 61.66 -2.11
C HIS A 383 -37.62 63.17 -2.35
N GLN A 384 -36.39 63.65 -2.23
CA GLN A 384 -36.07 65.05 -2.49
C GLN A 384 -36.36 65.46 -3.95
N GLY A 385 -36.10 64.57 -4.92
CA GLY A 385 -36.46 64.77 -6.32
C GLY A 385 -37.97 64.87 -6.52
N SER A 386 -38.74 64.01 -5.84
CA SER A 386 -40.20 64.05 -5.81
C SER A 386 -40.72 65.37 -5.24
N ASP A 387 -40.17 65.85 -4.14
CA ASP A 387 -40.57 67.14 -3.53
C ASP A 387 -40.28 68.33 -4.47
N LYS A 388 -39.15 68.28 -5.19
CA LYS A 388 -38.83 69.27 -6.22
C LYS A 388 -39.80 69.21 -7.40
N LEU A 389 -40.19 68.01 -7.85
CA LEU A 389 -41.21 67.86 -8.89
C LEU A 389 -42.58 68.36 -8.43
N GLN A 390 -42.98 68.06 -7.19
CA GLN A 390 -44.20 68.58 -6.60
C GLN A 390 -44.20 70.11 -6.58
N SER A 391 -43.09 70.72 -6.16
CA SER A 391 -42.91 72.18 -6.20
C SER A 391 -43.02 72.74 -7.62
N ALA A 392 -42.47 72.04 -8.63
CA ALA A 392 -42.58 72.44 -10.03
C ALA A 392 -44.03 72.35 -10.55
N VAL A 393 -44.78 71.32 -10.14
CA VAL A 393 -46.22 71.20 -10.45
C VAL A 393 -47.01 72.36 -9.85
N GLU A 394 -46.75 72.75 -8.60
CA GLU A 394 -47.39 73.93 -7.98
C GLU A 394 -47.07 75.24 -8.72
N ILE A 395 -45.85 75.38 -9.23
CA ILE A 395 -45.46 76.55 -10.06
C ILE A 395 -46.22 76.53 -11.39
N LEU A 396 -46.34 75.37 -12.04
CA LEU A 396 -47.10 75.22 -13.28
C LEU A 396 -48.59 75.54 -13.07
N ASP A 397 -49.18 75.11 -11.95
CA ASP A 397 -50.56 75.43 -11.59
C ASP A 397 -50.77 76.95 -11.42
N LYS A 398 -49.84 77.64 -10.72
CA LYS A 398 -49.84 79.11 -10.63
C LYS A 398 -49.74 79.79 -12.00
N ILE A 399 -48.93 79.26 -12.92
CA ILE A 399 -48.82 79.79 -14.29
C ILE A 399 -50.12 79.55 -15.06
N GLN A 400 -50.73 78.38 -14.93
CA GLN A 400 -52.01 78.06 -15.55
C GLN A 400 -53.12 79.01 -15.07
N GLN A 401 -53.19 79.27 -13.76
CA GLN A 401 -54.15 80.20 -13.18
C GLN A 401 -53.93 81.64 -13.67
N LYS A 402 -52.67 82.09 -13.74
CA LYS A 402 -52.33 83.40 -14.32
C LYS A 402 -52.71 83.54 -15.80
N ASN A 403 -52.65 82.45 -16.57
CA ASN A 403 -53.11 82.44 -17.97
C ASN A 403 -54.64 82.48 -18.08
N LEU A 404 -55.36 81.82 -17.18
CA LEU A 404 -56.83 81.91 -17.09
C LEU A 404 -57.27 83.34 -16.76
N ASP A 405 -56.67 83.98 -15.76
CA ASP A 405 -56.95 85.39 -15.42
C ASP A 405 -56.68 86.34 -16.60
N LYS A 406 -55.68 86.03 -17.42
CA LYS A 406 -55.36 86.80 -18.63
C LYS A 406 -56.38 86.56 -19.75
N ALA A 407 -56.94 85.36 -19.87
CA ALA A 407 -58.02 85.08 -20.82
C ALA A 407 -59.28 85.90 -20.47
N ASP A 408 -59.66 85.98 -19.20
CA ASP A 408 -60.78 86.82 -18.73
C ASP A 408 -60.54 88.32 -19.04
N SER A 409 -59.28 88.77 -19.00
CA SER A 409 -58.95 90.16 -19.39
C SER A 409 -59.19 90.44 -20.88
N PHE A 410 -59.09 89.44 -21.75
CA PHE A 410 -59.40 89.61 -23.18
C PHE A 410 -60.91 89.70 -23.45
N GLU A 411 -61.74 89.03 -22.66
CA GLU A 411 -63.21 89.16 -22.74
C GLU A 411 -63.65 90.60 -22.39
N ARG A 412 -62.98 91.25 -21.44
CA ARG A 412 -63.18 92.69 -21.16
C ARG A 412 -62.81 93.58 -22.34
N VAL A 413 -61.68 93.30 -23.01
CA VAL A 413 -61.24 94.07 -24.18
C VAL A 413 -62.24 93.93 -25.34
N GLU A 414 -62.83 92.75 -25.54
CA GLU A 414 -63.89 92.53 -26.53
C GLU A 414 -65.13 93.39 -26.23
N LEU A 415 -65.53 93.47 -24.96
CA LEU A 415 -66.68 94.26 -24.53
C LEU A 415 -66.45 95.78 -24.72
N GLU A 416 -65.24 96.26 -24.44
CA GLU A 416 -64.85 97.66 -24.70
C GLU A 416 -64.81 97.99 -26.20
N LEU A 417 -64.30 97.08 -27.04
CA LEU A 417 -64.29 97.24 -28.50
C LEU A 417 -65.73 97.29 -29.08
N LYS A 418 -66.65 96.48 -28.54
CA LYS A 418 -68.07 96.51 -28.93
C LYS A 418 -68.71 97.86 -28.62
N THR A 419 -68.40 98.42 -27.45
CA THR A 419 -68.89 99.75 -27.00
C THR A 419 -68.36 100.88 -27.90
N LEU A 420 -67.10 100.78 -28.34
CA LEU A 420 -66.49 101.72 -29.28
C LEU A 420 -67.16 101.67 -30.66
N ALA A 421 -67.46 100.47 -31.16
CA ALA A 421 -68.13 100.26 -32.45
C ALA A 421 -69.55 100.88 -32.46
N GLU A 422 -70.32 100.72 -31.38
CA GLU A 422 -71.63 101.34 -31.23
C GLU A 422 -71.55 102.88 -31.25
N SER A 423 -70.52 103.46 -30.62
CA SER A 423 -70.29 104.91 -30.62
C SER A 423 -69.94 105.44 -32.02
N LEU A 424 -69.12 104.72 -32.79
CA LEU A 424 -68.79 105.07 -34.19
C LEU A 424 -70.03 105.01 -35.10
N ASN A 425 -70.91 104.03 -34.91
CA ASN A 425 -72.14 103.92 -35.69
C ASN A 425 -73.09 105.11 -35.44
N LYS A 426 -73.19 105.55 -34.17
CA LYS A 426 -73.98 106.74 -33.79
C LYS A 426 -73.43 108.02 -34.40
N TYR A 427 -72.11 108.15 -34.49
CA TYR A 427 -71.45 109.29 -35.15
C TYR A 427 -71.75 109.33 -36.67
N ASN A 428 -71.69 108.19 -37.36
CA ASN A 428 -72.03 108.11 -38.79
C ASN A 428 -73.47 108.52 -39.11
N GLN A 429 -74.44 108.20 -38.23
CA GLN A 429 -75.83 108.66 -38.40
C GLN A 429 -75.94 110.20 -38.33
N VAL A 430 -75.22 110.84 -37.41
CA VAL A 430 -75.20 112.30 -37.27
C VAL A 430 -74.62 112.97 -38.53
N VAL A 431 -73.52 112.44 -39.07
CA VAL A 431 -72.89 112.95 -40.30
C VAL A 431 -73.82 112.82 -41.51
N THR A 432 -74.55 111.70 -41.62
CA THR A 432 -75.48 111.45 -42.74
C THR A 432 -76.64 112.46 -42.75
N VAL A 433 -77.20 112.78 -41.58
CA VAL A 433 -78.26 113.81 -41.44
C VAL A 433 -77.72 115.20 -41.79
N GLY A 434 -76.49 115.52 -41.37
CA GLY A 434 -75.83 116.78 -41.69
C GLY A 434 -75.62 116.99 -43.20
N LEU A 435 -75.15 115.96 -43.90
CA LEU A 435 -74.95 115.98 -45.36
C LEU A 435 -76.27 116.17 -46.14
N LYS A 436 -77.36 115.55 -45.68
CA LYS A 436 -78.69 115.70 -46.30
C LYS A 436 -79.19 117.15 -46.24
N ASN A 437 -79.09 117.79 -45.08
CA ASN A 437 -79.49 119.19 -44.92
C ASN A 437 -78.65 120.16 -45.78
N LEU A 438 -77.37 119.87 -45.97
CA LEU A 438 -76.51 120.65 -46.88
C LEU A 438 -76.97 120.51 -48.33
N SER A 439 -77.29 119.30 -48.76
CA SER A 439 -77.79 119.00 -50.12
C SER A 439 -79.06 119.79 -50.45
N ASP A 440 -80.04 119.82 -49.54
CA ASP A 440 -81.31 120.55 -49.75
C ASP A 440 -81.11 122.05 -49.90
N ARG A 441 -80.16 122.65 -49.15
CA ARG A 441 -79.83 124.08 -49.28
C ARG A 441 -79.17 124.40 -50.62
N LEU A 442 -78.32 123.50 -51.13
CA LEU A 442 -77.59 123.67 -52.39
C LEU A 442 -78.54 123.62 -53.60
N VAL A 443 -79.46 122.67 -53.63
CA VAL A 443 -80.48 122.52 -54.69
C VAL A 443 -81.38 123.77 -54.79
N THR A 444 -81.78 124.31 -53.63
CA THR A 444 -82.64 125.49 -53.58
C THR A 444 -81.93 126.75 -54.11
N GLY A 445 -80.63 126.91 -53.85
CA GLY A 445 -79.85 128.06 -54.32
C GLY A 445 -79.61 128.08 -55.84
N ILE A 446 -79.32 126.92 -56.44
CA ILE A 446 -79.03 126.81 -57.88
C ILE A 446 -80.29 127.09 -58.73
N SER A 447 -81.46 126.69 -58.26
CA SER A 447 -82.72 126.85 -58.98
C SER A 447 -83.15 128.32 -59.16
N SER A 448 -82.81 129.19 -58.19
CA SER A 448 -83.12 130.63 -58.21
C SER A 448 -82.28 131.41 -59.24
N GLN A 449 -81.01 131.05 -59.41
CA GLN A 449 -80.07 131.75 -60.29
C GLN A 449 -80.36 131.52 -61.79
N SER A 450 -80.83 130.32 -62.14
CA SER A 450 -81.04 129.91 -63.55
C SER A 450 -82.20 130.65 -64.23
N SER A 451 -83.30 130.88 -63.50
CA SER A 451 -84.50 131.54 -64.06
C SER A 451 -84.26 133.00 -64.45
N ASN A 452 -83.37 133.69 -63.72
CA ASN A 452 -83.09 135.12 -63.92
C ASN A 452 -82.25 135.38 -65.19
N GLN A 453 -81.42 134.43 -65.61
CA GLN A 453 -80.62 134.55 -66.84
C GLN A 453 -81.44 134.34 -68.12
N GLN A 454 -82.57 133.63 -68.04
CA GLN A 454 -83.39 133.30 -69.21
C GLN A 454 -84.21 134.51 -69.71
N GLN A 455 -84.62 135.42 -68.82
CA GLN A 455 -85.37 136.64 -69.19
C GLN A 455 -84.50 137.72 -69.86
N GLN A 456 -83.21 137.82 -69.53
CA GLN A 456 -82.32 138.80 -70.16
C GLN A 456 -82.01 138.49 -71.63
N MET A 457 -82.11 137.22 -72.04
CA MET A 457 -81.75 136.76 -73.38
C MET A 457 -82.83 137.09 -74.43
N GLN A 458 -84.10 137.23 -74.04
CA GLN A 458 -85.21 137.54 -74.96
C GLN A 458 -85.20 138.99 -75.47
N ILE A 459 -84.77 139.95 -74.64
CA ILE A 459 -84.72 141.38 -75.01
C ILE A 459 -83.66 141.65 -76.11
N ILE A 460 -82.57 140.89 -76.14
CA ILE A 460 -81.48 141.06 -77.10
C ILE A 460 -81.88 140.57 -78.51
N VAL A 461 -82.74 139.55 -78.61
CA VAL A 461 -83.19 138.97 -79.89
C VAL A 461 -84.11 139.94 -80.65
N GLU A 462 -84.91 140.75 -79.95
CA GLU A 462 -85.88 141.67 -80.55
C GLU A 462 -85.21 142.90 -81.20
N TYR A 463 -84.08 143.37 -80.65
CA TYR A 463 -83.30 144.48 -81.23
C TYR A 463 -82.58 144.12 -82.54
N LEU A 464 -82.11 142.87 -82.68
CA LEU A 464 -81.39 142.42 -83.87
C LEU A 464 -82.30 142.26 -85.10
N ALA A 465 -83.59 141.96 -84.90
CA ALA A 465 -84.54 141.81 -86.00
C ALA A 465 -84.85 143.14 -86.72
N ASN A 466 -84.80 144.27 -86.00
CA ASN A 466 -85.14 145.58 -86.56
C ASN A 466 -84.01 146.18 -87.42
N PHE A 467 -82.75 145.83 -87.12
CA PHE A 467 -81.57 146.30 -87.87
C PHE A 467 -81.49 145.69 -89.28
N THR A 468 -81.94 144.45 -89.43
CA THR A 468 -81.93 143.71 -90.71
C THR A 468 -82.88 144.32 -91.75
N LYS A 469 -83.96 144.97 -91.30
CA LYS A 469 -84.97 145.58 -92.18
C LYS A 469 -84.48 146.87 -92.85
N HIS A 470 -83.70 147.69 -92.14
CA HIS A 470 -83.18 148.97 -92.65
C HIS A 470 -82.09 148.81 -93.73
N PHE A 471 -81.33 147.71 -93.70
CA PHE A 471 -80.24 147.48 -94.65
C PHE A 471 -80.73 147.04 -96.05
N SER A 472 -81.94 146.48 -96.12
CA SER A 472 -82.54 146.03 -97.39
C SER A 472 -82.99 147.20 -98.27
N ASP A 473 -83.51 148.27 -97.68
CA ASP A 473 -84.08 149.40 -98.43
C ASP A 473 -82.99 150.29 -99.07
N ALA A 474 -81.85 150.47 -98.41
CA ALA A 474 -80.71 151.25 -98.93
C ALA A 474 -80.05 150.62 -100.18
N LYS A 475 -80.16 149.30 -100.35
CA LYS A 475 -79.57 148.56 -101.47
C LYS A 475 -80.28 148.84 -102.80
N HIS A 476 -81.59 149.09 -102.77
CA HIS A 476 -82.38 149.21 -103.99
C HIS A 476 -82.27 150.59 -104.65
N GLU A 477 -82.01 151.63 -103.86
CA GLU A 477 -81.90 153.02 -104.34
C GLU A 477 -80.56 153.30 -105.05
N SER A 478 -79.49 152.64 -104.60
CA SER A 478 -78.14 152.72 -105.18
C SER A 478 -78.08 152.17 -106.61
N TYR A 479 -78.89 151.16 -106.97
CA TYR A 479 -78.90 150.58 -108.32
C TYR A 479 -79.56 151.51 -109.36
N ARG A 480 -80.47 152.39 -108.92
CA ARG A 480 -81.23 153.28 -109.82
C ARG A 480 -80.41 154.50 -110.25
N LEU A 481 -79.48 154.96 -109.42
CA LEU A 481 -78.59 156.10 -109.68
C LEU A 481 -77.47 155.77 -110.67
N ASN A 482 -76.94 154.55 -110.62
CA ASN A 482 -75.72 154.22 -111.37
C ASN A 482 -75.94 154.13 -112.90
N LYS A 483 -77.16 153.86 -113.38
CA LYS A 483 -77.42 153.65 -114.82
C LYS A 483 -77.78 154.93 -115.59
N ILE A 484 -78.09 156.03 -114.90
CA ILE A 484 -78.33 157.34 -115.53
C ILE A 484 -77.02 158.04 -115.88
N LEU A 485 -75.93 157.68 -115.20
CA LEU A 485 -74.64 158.38 -115.28
C LEU A 485 -73.72 157.96 -116.44
N GLU A 486 -73.96 156.83 -117.11
CA GLU A 486 -73.10 156.39 -118.23
C GLU A 486 -73.50 156.97 -119.61
N LYS A 487 -74.45 157.92 -119.67
CA LYS A 487 -75.00 158.36 -120.97
C LYS A 487 -74.24 159.46 -121.71
N GLN A 488 -73.38 160.32 -121.14
CA GLN A 488 -72.64 161.33 -121.94
C GLN A 488 -71.32 161.88 -121.33
N LEU A 489 -70.20 161.48 -121.95
CA LEU A 489 -69.10 162.30 -122.51
C LEU A 489 -68.19 163.21 -121.62
N VAL A 490 -66.88 162.95 -121.67
CA VAL A 490 -65.85 163.94 -122.11
C VAL A 490 -66.41 164.66 -123.35
N VAL A 491 -66.96 165.88 -123.29
CA VAL A 491 -66.29 167.17 -123.10
C VAL A 491 -65.78 167.43 -121.67
N ASP A 492 -64.59 168.01 -121.65
CA ASP A 492 -63.63 168.21 -120.58
C ASP A 492 -63.82 169.54 -119.81
N LYS A 493 -63.58 169.56 -118.48
CA LYS A 493 -62.75 170.57 -117.75
C LYS A 493 -62.88 170.59 -116.22
N SER A 494 -61.68 170.67 -115.60
CA SER A 494 -61.26 171.61 -114.54
C SER A 494 -61.56 171.36 -113.05
N TYR A 495 -60.45 171.21 -112.31
CA TYR A 495 -60.08 172.01 -111.11
C TYR A 495 -60.93 171.82 -109.82
N LYS A 496 -60.45 172.01 -108.59
CA LYS A 496 -59.13 172.19 -107.94
C LYS A 496 -59.48 172.44 -106.45
N GLN A 497 -58.51 172.17 -105.57
CA GLN A 497 -58.07 172.95 -104.38
C GLN A 497 -59.14 173.51 -103.40
N TYR A 498 -58.94 173.49 -102.09
CA TYR A 498 -57.91 174.25 -101.34
C TYR A 498 -58.00 173.93 -99.82
N PRO A 499 -57.26 174.58 -98.87
CA PRO A 499 -56.52 173.90 -97.81
C PRO A 499 -56.83 174.43 -96.38
N THR A 500 -55.87 174.22 -95.46
CA THR A 500 -55.55 174.92 -94.19
C THR A 500 -56.39 174.67 -92.93
N GLY A 501 -55.68 174.38 -91.82
CA GLY A 501 -55.70 175.25 -90.62
C GLY A 501 -56.48 174.83 -89.37
N ALA A 502 -55.73 174.38 -88.35
CA ALA A 502 -55.85 174.57 -86.89
C ALA A 502 -57.20 174.42 -86.12
N ALA A 503 -57.22 173.50 -85.14
CA ALA A 503 -57.42 173.75 -83.69
C ALA A 503 -57.59 172.39 -82.93
N LYS A 504 -57.34 172.43 -81.61
CA LYS A 504 -57.48 171.42 -80.53
C LYS A 504 -58.20 170.10 -80.79
#